data_AF-A0A931FNK9-F1
#
_entry.id   AF-A0A931FNK9-F1
#
_cell.length_a   1.000
_cell.length_b   1.000
_cell.length_c   1.000
_cell.angle_alpha   90.00
_cell.angle_beta   90.00
_cell.angle_gamma   90.00
#
_symmetry.space_group_name_H-M   'P 1'
#
loop_
_entity.id
_entity.type
_entity.pdbx_description
1 polymer ?
#
loop_
_entity_poly.entity_id
_entity_poly.type
_entity_poly.pdbx_seq_one_letter_code
_entity_poly.pdbx_strand_id
1 'polypeptide(L)'
;MVVNNRTFSLRTSLRLSAWLLLVGQLLYIVVTRFHAGGDANNHPVVFAEYAANGIWTAVHLGQFASMAMLLAGLLALLFALDVQDGTARWAGRFGAASAAATLALYGVLQAVDGVALKQAVNAWASAPDAEKAARFASAEAIRWLEWGVRSYQDFALGLALLLFAAAVVQTAWVPRPIAYLMGLSGLTYLVQGWVAGSEGFSPTQSVAIVLAWVLSLVWMIWLVVVAWRMQDSEIADEGGGLPAFI
;
A
#
# COMPACT_ATOMS: atom_id res chain seq x y z
N MET A 1 39.90 -11.82 0.24
CA MET A 1 38.51 -12.01 0.70
C MET A 1 37.61 -11.43 -0.40
N VAL A 2 36.97 -12.27 -1.22
CA VAL A 2 36.06 -11.80 -2.28
C VAL A 2 34.69 -11.67 -1.65
N VAL A 3 34.32 -10.47 -1.21
CA VAL A 3 32.91 -10.18 -0.92
C VAL A 3 32.15 -10.40 -2.23
N ASN A 4 31.30 -11.42 -2.24
CA ASN A 4 30.61 -11.86 -3.45
C ASN A 4 29.61 -10.75 -3.83
N ASN A 5 29.76 -10.11 -5.00
CA ASN A 5 28.93 -8.98 -5.43
C ASN A 5 27.41 -9.24 -5.31
N ARG A 6 26.99 -10.52 -5.37
CA ARG A 6 25.59 -10.94 -5.14
C ARG A 6 25.09 -10.68 -3.72
N THR A 7 25.86 -10.96 -2.67
CA THR A 7 25.40 -10.80 -1.28
C THR A 7 25.24 -9.32 -0.92
N PHE A 8 26.13 -8.47 -1.42
CA PHE A 8 26.02 -7.01 -1.31
C PHE A 8 24.76 -6.47 -2.01
N SER A 9 24.45 -6.97 -3.21
CA SER A 9 23.27 -6.59 -3.98
C SER A 9 21.95 -6.95 -3.28
N LEU A 10 21.85 -8.11 -2.64
CA LEU A 10 20.64 -8.55 -1.93
C LEU A 10 20.35 -7.70 -0.69
N ARG A 11 21.39 -7.37 0.08
CA ARG A 11 21.26 -6.58 1.31
C ARG A 11 20.86 -5.14 1.03
N THR A 12 21.47 -4.51 0.02
CA THR A 12 21.06 -3.18 -0.44
C THR A 12 19.61 -3.18 -0.92
N SER A 13 19.21 -4.23 -1.65
CA SER A 13 17.81 -4.40 -2.10
C SER A 13 16.84 -4.56 -0.93
N LEU A 14 17.21 -5.32 0.11
CA LEU A 14 16.39 -5.50 1.31
C LEU A 14 16.21 -4.20 2.08
N ARG A 15 17.28 -3.43 2.29
CA ARG A 15 17.21 -2.14 2.99
C ARG A 15 16.36 -1.14 2.22
N LEU A 16 16.58 -1.04 0.91
CA LEU A 16 15.76 -0.20 0.04
C LEU A 16 14.29 -0.60 0.14
N SER A 17 13.99 -1.89 0.02
CA SER A 17 12.63 -2.43 0.20
C SER A 17 12.03 -2.01 1.54
N ALA A 18 12.69 -2.31 2.66
CA ALA A 18 12.18 -2.03 3.99
C ALA A 18 11.90 -0.54 4.21
N TRP A 19 12.80 0.32 3.72
CA TRP A 19 12.63 1.78 3.77
C TRP A 19 11.47 2.26 2.91
N LEU A 20 11.40 1.86 1.64
CA LEU A 20 10.33 2.27 0.73
C LEU A 20 8.95 1.85 1.24
N LEU A 21 8.84 0.64 1.79
CA LEU A 21 7.60 0.13 2.40
C LEU A 21 7.17 0.98 3.59
N LEU A 22 8.07 1.16 4.58
CA LEU A 22 7.73 1.87 5.81
C LEU A 22 7.45 3.35 5.55
N VAL A 23 8.31 4.03 4.79
CA VAL A 23 8.13 5.47 4.49
C VAL A 23 6.90 5.66 3.60
N GLY A 24 6.66 4.75 2.65
CA GLY A 24 5.47 4.81 1.78
C GLY A 24 4.19 4.71 2.60
N GLN A 25 4.13 3.76 3.53
CA GLN A 25 2.99 3.60 4.43
C GLN A 25 2.80 4.81 5.37
N LEU A 26 3.89 5.34 5.95
CA LEU A 26 3.81 6.49 6.85
C LEU A 26 3.38 7.77 6.11
N LEU A 27 3.95 8.05 4.95
CA LEU A 27 3.54 9.18 4.11
C LEU A 27 2.08 9.03 3.69
N TYR A 28 1.65 7.83 3.30
CA TYR A 28 0.26 7.57 2.94
C TYR A 28 -0.70 7.93 4.07
N ILE A 29 -0.40 7.48 5.30
CA ILE A 29 -1.21 7.77 6.48
C ILE A 29 -1.23 9.27 6.74
N VAL A 30 -0.06 9.93 6.74
CA VAL A 30 0.06 11.38 6.99
C VAL A 30 -0.73 12.19 5.97
N VAL A 31 -0.56 11.91 4.67
CA VAL A 31 -1.28 12.60 3.59
C VAL A 31 -2.79 12.38 3.72
N THR A 32 -3.22 11.15 4.04
CA THR A 32 -4.64 10.81 4.20
C THR A 32 -5.31 11.59 5.34
N ARG A 33 -4.57 12.10 6.34
CA ARG A 33 -5.12 12.96 7.39
C ARG A 33 -5.62 14.32 6.87
N PHE A 34 -5.13 14.77 5.71
CA PHE A 34 -5.56 16.01 5.06
C PHE A 34 -6.71 15.80 4.08
N HIS A 35 -7.14 14.56 3.87
CA HIS A 35 -8.30 14.24 3.05
C HIS A 35 -9.58 14.74 3.71
N ALA A 36 -10.45 15.42 2.97
CA ALA A 36 -11.77 15.79 3.50
C ALA A 36 -12.55 14.53 3.90
N GLY A 37 -13.08 14.53 5.12
CA GLY A 37 -13.80 13.40 5.70
C GLY A 37 -15.29 13.66 5.83
N GLY A 38 -15.95 12.84 6.65
CA GLY A 38 -17.39 12.87 6.89
C GLY A 38 -18.01 11.50 6.70
N ASP A 39 -19.33 11.41 6.82
CA ASP A 39 -20.06 10.22 6.40
C ASP A 39 -19.98 10.10 4.87
N ALA A 40 -19.05 9.26 4.41
CA ALA A 40 -18.70 9.13 3.00
C ALA A 40 -19.81 8.54 2.13
N ASN A 41 -20.83 7.94 2.75
CA ASN A 41 -22.03 7.42 2.10
C ASN A 41 -23.21 8.40 2.15
N ASN A 42 -23.11 9.50 2.91
CA ASN A 42 -24.03 10.63 2.82
C ASN A 42 -23.58 11.58 1.70
N HIS A 43 -23.95 11.22 0.46
CA HIS A 43 -23.48 11.91 -0.74
C HIS A 43 -23.74 13.43 -0.74
N PRO A 44 -24.92 13.96 -0.36
CA PRO A 44 -25.13 15.41 -0.31
C PRO A 44 -24.17 16.14 0.63
N VAL A 45 -23.92 15.58 1.82
CA VAL A 45 -23.02 16.19 2.81
C VAL A 45 -21.58 16.09 2.34
N VAL A 46 -21.13 14.89 1.97
CA VAL A 46 -19.73 14.66 1.65
C VAL A 46 -19.30 15.34 0.35
N PHE A 47 -20.17 15.43 -0.66
CA PHE A 47 -19.86 16.15 -1.89
C PHE A 47 -19.72 17.66 -1.66
N ALA A 48 -20.46 18.24 -0.71
CA ALA A 48 -20.29 19.64 -0.35
C ALA A 48 -18.92 19.89 0.30
N GLU A 49 -18.48 19.00 1.19
CA GLU A 49 -17.13 19.03 1.77
C GLU A 49 -16.04 18.90 0.71
N TYR A 50 -16.22 17.96 -0.23
CA TYR A 50 -15.28 17.76 -1.33
C TYR A 50 -15.21 18.98 -2.23
N ALA A 51 -16.34 19.61 -2.55
CA ALA A 51 -16.38 20.83 -3.35
C ALA A 51 -15.67 22.00 -2.66
N ALA A 52 -15.84 22.14 -1.34
CA ALA A 52 -15.20 23.20 -0.54
C ALA A 52 -13.69 22.98 -0.32
N ASN A 53 -13.18 21.75 -0.44
CA ASN A 53 -11.77 21.46 -0.19
C ASN A 53 -10.86 21.93 -1.34
N GLY A 54 -9.98 22.89 -1.05
CA GLY A 54 -9.05 23.47 -2.03
C GLY A 54 -7.78 22.65 -2.32
N ILE A 55 -7.45 21.67 -1.49
CA ILE A 55 -6.23 20.84 -1.63
C ILE A 55 -6.54 19.41 -2.08
N TRP A 56 -7.79 19.11 -2.40
CA TRP A 56 -8.29 17.77 -2.75
C TRP A 56 -7.38 17.01 -3.72
N THR A 57 -7.11 17.57 -4.90
CA THR A 57 -6.29 16.92 -5.93
C THR A 57 -4.83 16.74 -5.47
N ALA A 58 -4.31 17.66 -4.65
CA ALA A 58 -2.95 17.54 -4.11
C ALA A 58 -2.83 16.40 -3.09
N VAL A 59 -3.85 16.22 -2.23
CA VAL A 59 -3.93 15.08 -1.30
C VAL A 59 -3.92 13.76 -2.05
N HIS A 60 -4.73 13.65 -3.11
CA HIS A 60 -4.82 12.46 -3.96
C HIS A 60 -3.51 12.17 -4.70
N LEU A 61 -2.83 13.19 -5.23
CA LEU A 61 -1.49 13.03 -5.79
C LEU A 61 -0.47 12.54 -4.75
N GLY A 62 -0.53 13.06 -3.52
CA GLY A 62 0.31 12.60 -2.41
C GLY A 62 0.03 11.14 -2.03
N GLN A 63 -1.25 10.73 -2.01
CA GLN A 63 -1.65 9.35 -1.79
C GLN A 63 -1.12 8.44 -2.90
N PHE A 64 -1.25 8.84 -4.16
CA PHE A 64 -0.69 8.12 -5.31
C PHE A 64 0.81 7.90 -5.17
N ALA A 65 1.58 8.97 -4.91
CA ALA A 65 3.02 8.90 -4.78
C ALA A 65 3.44 8.00 -3.61
N SER A 66 2.72 8.08 -2.48
CA SER A 66 2.98 7.25 -1.30
C SER A 66 2.72 5.76 -1.58
N MET A 67 1.61 5.45 -2.26
CA MET A 67 1.29 4.09 -2.67
C MET A 67 2.29 3.54 -3.70
N ALA A 68 2.68 4.35 -4.69
CA ALA A 68 3.69 3.97 -5.67
C ALA A 68 5.03 3.63 -4.99
N MET A 69 5.42 4.40 -3.98
CA MET A 69 6.63 4.12 -3.20
C MET A 69 6.52 2.82 -2.41
N LEU A 70 5.38 2.57 -1.75
CA LEU A 70 5.13 1.31 -1.04
C LEU A 70 5.20 0.12 -1.99
N LEU A 71 4.56 0.19 -3.16
CA LEU A 71 4.54 -0.89 -4.15
C LEU A 71 5.93 -1.10 -4.78
N ALA A 72 6.71 -0.03 -5.01
CA ALA A 72 8.11 -0.14 -5.39
C ALA A 72 8.94 -0.88 -4.32
N GLY A 73 8.62 -0.67 -3.05
CA GLY A 73 9.18 -1.44 -1.94
C GLY A 73 8.87 -2.94 -2.02
N LEU A 74 7.63 -3.34 -2.34
CA LEU A 74 7.28 -4.75 -2.58
C LEU A 74 8.06 -5.33 -3.77
N LEU A 75 8.21 -4.57 -4.86
CA LEU A 75 9.01 -5.02 -6.00
C LEU A 75 10.49 -5.18 -5.64
N ALA A 76 11.05 -4.26 -4.85
CA ALA A 76 12.40 -4.39 -4.33
C ALA A 76 12.55 -5.62 -3.40
N LEU A 77 11.51 -5.94 -2.62
CA LEU A 77 11.49 -7.13 -1.77
C LEU A 77 11.64 -8.41 -2.61
N LEU A 78 10.99 -8.50 -3.78
CA LEU A 78 11.12 -9.65 -4.67
C LEU A 78 12.59 -9.94 -5.03
N PHE A 79 13.37 -8.89 -5.33
CA PHE A 79 14.79 -9.03 -5.65
C PHE A 79 15.62 -9.40 -4.42
N ALA A 80 15.23 -8.95 -3.22
CA ALA A 80 15.93 -9.23 -1.98
C ALA A 80 15.75 -10.68 -1.48
N LEU A 81 14.65 -11.36 -1.82
CA LEU A 81 14.36 -12.70 -1.32
C LEU A 81 15.24 -13.82 -1.95
N ASP A 82 15.88 -13.58 -3.11
CA ASP A 82 16.75 -14.53 -3.85
C ASP A 82 16.23 -15.98 -3.88
N VAL A 83 14.93 -16.15 -4.11
CA VAL A 83 14.29 -17.46 -3.95
C VAL A 83 14.66 -18.39 -5.11
N GLN A 84 15.37 -19.47 -4.78
CA GLN A 84 15.75 -20.53 -5.72
C GLN A 84 14.67 -21.62 -5.88
N ASP A 85 13.77 -21.76 -4.90
CA ASP A 85 12.65 -22.71 -4.95
C ASP A 85 11.60 -22.27 -5.98
N GLY A 86 11.17 -23.20 -6.84
CA GLY A 86 10.24 -22.93 -7.93
C GLY A 86 8.90 -22.34 -7.47
N THR A 87 8.31 -22.86 -6.40
CA THR A 87 6.97 -22.45 -5.95
C THR A 87 7.00 -21.05 -5.34
N ALA A 88 7.94 -20.80 -4.44
CA ALA A 88 8.12 -19.49 -3.83
C ALA A 88 8.53 -18.42 -4.86
N ARG A 89 9.33 -18.79 -5.86
CA ARG A 89 9.69 -17.90 -6.96
C ARG A 89 8.48 -17.48 -7.80
N TRP A 90 7.59 -18.42 -8.11
CA TRP A 90 6.34 -18.10 -8.82
C TRP A 90 5.41 -17.26 -7.97
N ALA A 91 5.26 -17.57 -6.68
CA ALA A 91 4.48 -16.75 -5.75
C ALA A 91 4.98 -15.29 -5.75
N GLY A 92 6.29 -15.06 -5.64
CA GLY A 92 6.88 -13.72 -5.71
C GLY A 92 6.61 -13.00 -7.05
N ARG A 93 6.71 -13.72 -8.18
CA ARG A 93 6.42 -13.14 -9.52
C ARG A 93 4.95 -12.76 -9.69
N PHE A 94 4.03 -13.64 -9.30
CA PHE A 94 2.60 -13.31 -9.32
C PHE A 94 2.27 -12.20 -8.32
N GLY A 95 2.94 -12.17 -7.16
CA GLY A 95 2.82 -11.08 -6.19
C GLY A 95 3.25 -9.74 -6.78
N ALA A 96 4.36 -9.70 -7.53
CA ALA A 96 4.79 -8.50 -8.24
C ALA A 96 3.83 -8.09 -9.37
N ALA A 97 3.27 -9.05 -10.11
CA ALA A 97 2.24 -8.76 -11.11
C ALA A 97 0.97 -8.18 -10.46
N SER A 98 0.54 -8.74 -9.33
CA SER A 98 -0.57 -8.20 -8.53
C SER A 98 -0.26 -6.81 -7.99
N ALA A 99 0.96 -6.55 -7.51
CA ALA A 99 1.38 -5.21 -7.08
C ALA A 99 1.37 -4.18 -8.23
N ALA A 100 1.76 -4.57 -9.44
CA ALA A 100 1.65 -3.72 -10.61
C ALA A 100 0.19 -3.43 -10.97
N ALA A 101 -0.68 -4.45 -10.91
CA ALA A 101 -2.13 -4.28 -11.08
C ALA A 101 -2.73 -3.36 -10.02
N THR A 102 -2.31 -3.48 -8.75
CA THR A 102 -2.67 -2.56 -7.67
C THR A 102 -2.27 -1.13 -8.01
N LEU A 103 -1.04 -0.89 -8.49
CA LEU A 103 -0.59 0.45 -8.85
C LEU A 103 -1.44 1.05 -9.97
N ALA A 104 -1.74 0.26 -11.00
CA ALA A 104 -2.58 0.70 -12.11
C ALA A 104 -4.01 1.04 -11.64
N LEU A 105 -4.63 0.16 -10.86
CA LEU A 105 -5.95 0.40 -10.28
C LEU A 105 -5.96 1.59 -9.33
N TYR A 106 -4.89 1.78 -8.56
CA TYR A 106 -4.76 2.95 -7.69
C TYR A 106 -4.60 4.23 -8.52
N GLY A 107 -3.85 4.21 -9.62
CA GLY A 107 -3.80 5.33 -10.56
C GLY A 107 -5.18 5.70 -11.13
N VAL A 108 -5.98 4.69 -11.50
CA VAL A 108 -7.37 4.90 -11.92
C VAL A 108 -8.21 5.45 -10.78
N LEU A 109 -8.07 4.92 -9.56
CA LEU A 109 -8.79 5.42 -8.39
C LEU A 109 -8.52 6.91 -8.17
N GLN A 110 -7.25 7.33 -8.28
CA GLN A 110 -6.87 8.73 -8.10
C GLN A 110 -7.37 9.63 -9.24
N ALA A 111 -7.51 9.10 -10.46
CA ALA A 111 -8.17 9.80 -11.55
C ALA A 111 -9.69 9.94 -11.33
N VAL A 112 -10.33 8.93 -10.76
CA VAL A 112 -11.77 8.93 -10.45
C VAL A 112 -12.06 9.84 -9.26
N ASP A 113 -11.40 9.64 -8.14
CA ASP A 113 -11.63 10.34 -6.87
C ASP A 113 -10.99 11.73 -6.86
N GLY A 114 -9.68 11.78 -7.07
CA GLY A 114 -8.87 12.99 -6.97
C GLY A 114 -9.10 14.03 -8.07
N VAL A 115 -9.66 13.59 -9.21
CA VAL A 115 -9.85 14.45 -10.39
C VAL A 115 -11.31 14.48 -10.84
N ALA A 116 -11.87 13.36 -11.32
CA ALA A 116 -13.20 13.36 -11.93
C ALA A 116 -14.31 13.72 -10.92
N LEU A 117 -14.30 13.11 -9.73
CA LEU A 117 -15.26 13.37 -8.68
C LEU A 117 -15.16 14.83 -8.23
N LYS A 118 -13.93 15.35 -8.06
CA LYS A 118 -13.70 16.76 -7.73
C LYS A 118 -14.35 17.71 -8.74
N GLN A 119 -14.18 17.46 -10.02
CA GLN A 119 -14.82 18.29 -11.06
C GLN A 119 -16.35 18.16 -11.02
N ALA A 120 -16.86 16.94 -10.82
CA ALA A 120 -18.30 16.69 -10.76
C ALA A 120 -18.96 17.38 -9.56
N VAL A 121 -18.37 17.28 -8.35
CA VAL A 121 -18.91 17.92 -7.14
C VAL A 121 -18.79 19.44 -7.18
N ASN A 122 -17.71 19.98 -7.75
CA ASN A 122 -17.57 21.43 -7.98
C ASN A 122 -18.67 21.94 -8.93
N ALA A 123 -18.87 21.26 -10.06
CA ALA A 123 -19.89 21.62 -11.04
C ALA A 123 -21.31 21.51 -10.45
N TRP A 124 -21.57 20.47 -9.65
CA TRP A 124 -22.81 20.35 -8.89
C TRP A 124 -22.97 21.51 -7.89
N ALA A 125 -21.96 21.80 -7.09
CA ALA A 125 -22.02 22.85 -6.06
C ALA A 125 -22.33 24.23 -6.65
N SER A 126 -21.83 24.55 -7.84
CA SER A 126 -22.10 25.83 -8.52
C SER A 126 -23.31 25.82 -9.47
N ALA A 127 -23.98 24.68 -9.67
CA ALA A 127 -25.07 24.58 -10.64
C ALA A 127 -26.34 25.36 -10.21
N PRO A 128 -27.08 25.94 -11.17
CA PRO A 128 -28.43 26.47 -10.93
C PRO A 128 -29.38 25.38 -10.43
N ASP A 129 -30.43 25.77 -9.71
CA ASP A 129 -31.40 24.84 -9.09
C ASP A 129 -32.00 23.86 -10.11
N ALA A 130 -32.31 24.33 -11.32
CA ALA A 130 -32.87 23.51 -12.40
C ALA A 130 -31.94 22.37 -12.87
N GLU A 131 -30.61 22.53 -12.74
CA GLU A 131 -29.62 21.51 -13.13
C GLU A 131 -29.09 20.70 -11.93
N LYS A 132 -29.37 21.13 -10.70
CA LYS A 132 -28.74 20.61 -9.48
C LYS A 132 -28.91 19.10 -9.34
N ALA A 133 -30.12 18.59 -9.56
CA ALA A 133 -30.43 17.17 -9.46
C ALA A 133 -29.65 16.32 -10.49
N ALA A 134 -29.56 16.78 -11.74
CA ALA A 134 -28.85 16.06 -12.80
C ALA A 134 -27.33 16.04 -12.57
N ARG A 135 -26.76 17.15 -12.09
CA ARG A 135 -25.33 17.25 -11.75
C ARG A 135 -24.99 16.39 -10.52
N PHE A 136 -25.90 16.32 -9.55
CA PHE A 136 -25.76 15.44 -8.39
C PHE A 136 -25.68 13.97 -8.82
N ALA A 137 -26.63 13.50 -9.62
CA ALA A 137 -26.65 12.13 -10.13
C ALA A 137 -25.38 11.78 -10.92
N SER A 138 -24.81 12.75 -11.64
CA SER A 138 -23.52 12.58 -12.33
C SER A 138 -22.37 12.37 -11.33
N ALA A 139 -22.31 13.14 -10.25
CA ALA A 139 -21.31 12.96 -9.20
C ALA A 139 -21.47 11.61 -8.47
N GLU A 140 -22.71 11.17 -8.21
CA GLU A 140 -22.97 9.85 -7.63
C GLU A 140 -22.48 8.71 -8.51
N ALA A 141 -22.68 8.79 -9.82
CA ALA A 141 -22.16 7.78 -10.74
C ALA A 141 -20.63 7.66 -10.66
N ILE A 142 -19.92 8.78 -10.54
CA ILE A 142 -18.46 8.78 -10.34
C ILE A 142 -18.08 8.18 -8.98
N ARG A 143 -18.86 8.47 -7.93
CA ARG A 143 -18.67 7.91 -6.58
C ARG A 143 -18.85 6.39 -6.55
N TRP A 144 -19.83 5.84 -7.26
CA TRP A 144 -19.98 4.38 -7.35
C TRP A 144 -18.88 3.72 -8.19
N LEU A 145 -18.39 4.42 -9.23
CA LEU A 145 -17.20 3.97 -9.95
C LEU A 145 -15.98 3.94 -9.02
N GLU A 146 -15.81 4.94 -8.15
CA GLU A 146 -14.76 4.98 -7.14
C GLU A 146 -14.82 3.78 -6.20
N TRP A 147 -16.02 3.42 -5.71
CA TRP A 147 -16.22 2.24 -4.87
C TRP A 147 -15.76 0.97 -5.58
N GLY A 148 -16.17 0.79 -6.84
CA GLY A 148 -15.77 -0.35 -7.66
C GLY A 148 -14.26 -0.41 -7.88
N VAL A 149 -13.63 0.70 -8.27
CA VAL A 149 -12.18 0.74 -8.50
C VAL A 149 -11.41 0.50 -7.20
N ARG A 150 -11.85 1.09 -6.08
CA ARG A 150 -11.25 0.86 -4.76
C ARG A 150 -11.36 -0.62 -4.35
N SER A 151 -12.52 -1.22 -4.57
CA SER A 151 -12.78 -2.64 -4.30
C SER A 151 -11.77 -3.54 -5.01
N TYR A 152 -11.64 -3.42 -6.34
CA TYR A 152 -10.71 -4.23 -7.11
C TYR A 152 -9.24 -3.91 -6.79
N GLN A 153 -8.92 -2.65 -6.48
CA GLN A 153 -7.58 -2.28 -6.03
C GLN A 153 -7.21 -2.98 -4.71
N ASP A 154 -8.13 -3.03 -3.75
CA ASP A 154 -7.90 -3.69 -2.45
C ASP A 154 -7.81 -5.21 -2.62
N PHE A 155 -8.60 -5.83 -3.50
CA PHE A 155 -8.42 -7.24 -3.85
C PHE A 155 -7.03 -7.53 -4.46
N ALA A 156 -6.58 -6.69 -5.40
CA ALA A 156 -5.28 -6.84 -6.02
C ALA A 156 -4.14 -6.70 -5.00
N LEU A 157 -4.24 -5.71 -4.09
CA LEU A 157 -3.24 -5.50 -3.03
C LEU A 157 -3.25 -6.65 -2.01
N GLY A 158 -4.43 -7.11 -1.61
CA GLY A 158 -4.57 -8.26 -0.72
C GLY A 158 -3.92 -9.51 -1.30
N LEU A 159 -4.18 -9.80 -2.58
CA LEU A 159 -3.54 -10.89 -3.30
C LEU A 159 -2.02 -10.72 -3.38
N ALA A 160 -1.53 -9.52 -3.68
CA ALA A 160 -0.09 -9.24 -3.71
C ALA A 160 0.56 -9.57 -2.36
N LEU A 161 0.00 -9.08 -1.25
CA LEU A 161 0.54 -9.32 0.10
C LEU A 161 0.50 -10.80 0.48
N LEU A 162 -0.54 -11.55 0.13
CA LEU A 162 -0.62 -12.99 0.37
C LEU A 162 0.45 -13.76 -0.40
N LEU A 163 0.68 -13.40 -1.66
CA LEU A 163 1.69 -14.03 -2.51
C LEU A 163 3.11 -13.69 -2.05
N PHE A 164 3.37 -12.44 -1.65
CA PHE A 164 4.63 -12.06 -1.02
C PHE A 164 4.83 -12.77 0.32
N ALA A 165 3.80 -12.89 1.17
CA ALA A 165 3.88 -13.64 2.41
C ALA A 165 4.25 -15.11 2.17
N ALA A 166 3.68 -15.74 1.14
CA ALA A 166 4.01 -17.11 0.74
C ALA A 166 5.46 -17.25 0.24
N ALA A 167 6.02 -16.24 -0.42
CA ALA A 167 7.43 -16.22 -0.78
C ALA A 167 8.34 -15.99 0.44
N VAL A 168 7.96 -15.07 1.34
CA VAL A 168 8.72 -14.72 2.54
C VAL A 168 8.78 -15.88 3.53
N VAL A 169 7.68 -16.61 3.77
CA VAL A 169 7.65 -17.72 4.74
C VAL A 169 8.59 -18.87 4.35
N GLN A 170 8.88 -19.00 3.05
CA GLN A 170 9.80 -20.00 2.50
C GLN A 170 11.27 -19.52 2.50
N THR A 171 11.53 -18.29 2.97
CA THR A 171 12.86 -17.70 3.01
C THR A 171 13.47 -17.83 4.40
N ALA A 172 14.49 -18.68 4.54
CA ALA A 172 15.01 -19.16 5.83
C ALA A 172 15.53 -18.07 6.79
N TRP A 173 16.01 -16.94 6.26
CA TRP A 173 16.59 -15.86 7.07
C TRP A 173 15.56 -14.82 7.54
N VAL A 174 14.34 -14.83 7.00
CA VAL A 174 13.28 -13.89 7.42
C VAL A 174 12.50 -14.49 8.60
N PRO A 175 12.31 -13.76 9.71
CA PRO A 175 11.44 -14.20 10.80
C PRO A 175 10.02 -14.53 10.30
N ARG A 176 9.57 -15.77 10.52
CA ARG A 176 8.22 -16.24 10.11
C ARG A 176 7.06 -15.32 10.53
N PRO A 177 7.07 -14.68 11.71
CA PRO A 177 6.00 -13.74 12.08
C PRO A 177 5.81 -12.57 11.11
N ILE A 178 6.86 -12.11 10.41
CA ILE A 178 6.74 -11.08 9.36
C ILE A 178 5.82 -11.59 8.24
N ALA A 179 6.00 -12.83 7.79
CA ALA A 179 5.15 -13.43 6.77
C ALA A 179 3.69 -13.56 7.24
N TYR A 180 3.46 -13.95 8.50
CA TYR A 180 2.10 -14.05 9.03
C TYR A 180 1.39 -12.70 9.14
N LEU A 181 2.08 -11.67 9.61
CA LEU A 181 1.53 -10.32 9.69
C LEU A 181 1.28 -9.73 8.30
N MET A 182 2.17 -9.99 7.34
CA MET A 182 1.98 -9.61 5.94
C MET A 182 0.75 -10.32 5.34
N GLY A 183 0.62 -11.63 5.58
CA GLY A 183 -0.54 -12.39 5.13
C GLY A 183 -1.85 -11.92 5.77
N LEU A 184 -1.85 -11.62 7.07
CA LEU A 184 -3.02 -11.06 7.77
C LEU A 184 -3.38 -9.68 7.23
N SER A 185 -2.38 -8.84 6.91
CA SER A 185 -2.61 -7.57 6.20
C SER A 185 -3.29 -7.82 4.86
N GLY A 186 -2.82 -8.81 4.09
CA GLY A 186 -3.44 -9.21 2.83
C GLY A 186 -4.92 -9.63 2.98
N LEU A 187 -5.23 -10.44 3.99
CA LEU A 187 -6.62 -10.82 4.30
C LEU A 187 -7.50 -9.61 4.64
N THR A 188 -6.98 -8.66 5.41
CA THR A 188 -7.74 -7.43 5.72
C THR A 188 -8.01 -6.58 4.48
N TYR A 189 -7.12 -6.58 3.48
CA TYR A 189 -7.38 -5.93 2.19
C TYR A 189 -8.42 -6.68 1.35
N LEU A 190 -8.49 -8.01 1.40
CA LEU A 190 -9.59 -8.73 0.74
C LEU A 190 -10.95 -8.38 1.36
N VAL A 191 -11.01 -8.24 2.69
CA VAL A 191 -12.21 -7.77 3.40
C VAL A 191 -12.54 -6.34 2.96
N GLN A 192 -11.56 -5.45 2.90
CA GLN A 192 -11.78 -4.09 2.38
C GLN A 192 -12.32 -4.08 0.95
N GLY A 193 -11.79 -4.94 0.08
CA GLY A 193 -12.25 -5.07 -1.29
C GLY A 193 -13.73 -5.45 -1.35
N TRP A 194 -14.14 -6.42 -0.55
CA TRP A 194 -15.55 -6.81 -0.46
C TRP A 194 -16.43 -5.67 0.07
N VAL A 195 -16.08 -5.11 1.23
CA VAL A 195 -16.89 -4.08 1.91
C VAL A 195 -17.00 -2.81 1.05
N ALA A 196 -15.91 -2.34 0.45
CA ALA A 196 -15.95 -1.20 -0.46
C ALA A 196 -16.90 -1.42 -1.65
N GLY A 197 -16.91 -2.63 -2.21
CA GLY A 197 -17.76 -2.96 -3.35
C GLY A 197 -19.25 -3.12 -3.00
N SER A 198 -19.56 -3.62 -1.81
CA SER A 198 -20.95 -3.89 -1.38
C SER A 198 -21.59 -2.78 -0.58
N GLU A 199 -20.81 -2.07 0.24
CA GLU A 199 -21.29 -1.08 1.22
C GLU A 199 -20.69 0.31 0.99
N GLY A 200 -19.75 0.47 0.05
CA GLY A 200 -19.03 1.73 -0.14
C GLY A 200 -18.09 2.05 1.02
N PHE A 201 -18.00 3.32 1.38
CA PHE A 201 -17.08 3.81 2.41
C PHE A 201 -17.72 3.79 3.80
N SER A 202 -18.17 2.61 4.22
CA SER A 202 -18.87 2.40 5.49
C SER A 202 -17.94 2.52 6.71
N PRO A 203 -18.49 2.61 7.94
CA PRO A 203 -17.69 2.50 9.17
C PRO A 203 -16.90 1.18 9.24
N THR A 204 -17.45 0.09 8.72
CA THR A 204 -16.77 -1.21 8.60
C THR A 204 -15.52 -1.09 7.74
N GLN A 205 -15.62 -0.41 6.59
CA GLN A 205 -14.48 -0.15 5.72
C GLN A 205 -13.38 0.65 6.44
N SER A 206 -13.79 1.67 7.20
CA SER A 206 -12.85 2.50 7.97
C SER A 206 -12.09 1.69 9.04
N VAL A 207 -12.79 0.80 9.76
CA VAL A 207 -12.15 -0.10 10.74
C VAL A 207 -11.17 -1.05 10.06
N ALA A 208 -11.56 -1.63 8.92
CA ALA A 208 -10.70 -2.54 8.16
C ALA A 208 -9.43 -1.84 7.63
N ILE A 209 -9.54 -0.59 7.18
CA ILE A 209 -8.39 0.24 6.78
C ILE A 209 -7.42 0.44 7.94
N VAL A 210 -7.90 0.84 9.12
CA VAL A 210 -7.06 1.08 10.29
C VAL A 210 -6.37 -0.21 10.74
N LEU A 211 -7.09 -1.34 10.73
CA LEU A 211 -6.51 -2.64 11.04
C LEU A 211 -5.38 -3.01 10.07
N ALA A 212 -5.60 -2.82 8.76
CA ALA A 212 -4.58 -3.07 7.74
C ALA A 212 -3.36 -2.18 7.93
N TRP A 213 -3.53 -0.90 8.30
CA TRP A 213 -2.41 0.00 8.61
C TRP A 213 -1.60 -0.48 9.80
N VAL A 214 -2.24 -0.85 10.90
CA VAL A 214 -1.56 -1.33 12.10
C VAL A 214 -0.76 -2.59 11.79
N LEU A 215 -1.38 -3.59 11.18
CA LEU A 215 -0.70 -4.83 10.79
C LEU A 215 0.47 -4.56 9.85
N SER A 216 0.25 -3.68 8.86
CA SER A 216 1.27 -3.31 7.88
C SER A 216 2.48 -2.64 8.52
N LEU A 217 2.24 -1.65 9.36
CA LEU A 217 3.31 -0.96 10.09
C LEU A 217 4.11 -1.91 10.96
N VAL A 218 3.45 -2.83 11.69
CA VAL A 218 4.16 -3.77 12.57
C VAL A 218 5.15 -4.63 11.78
N TRP A 219 4.74 -5.25 10.67
CA TRP A 219 5.66 -6.09 9.90
C TRP A 219 6.72 -5.28 9.15
N MET A 220 6.39 -4.08 8.66
CA MET A 220 7.36 -3.20 7.98
C MET A 220 8.44 -2.70 8.94
N ILE A 221 8.05 -2.27 10.15
CA ILE A 221 9.00 -1.88 11.21
C ILE A 221 9.91 -3.06 11.57
N TRP A 222 9.33 -4.25 11.73
CA TRP A 222 10.12 -5.44 12.00
C TRP A 222 11.09 -5.77 10.85
N LEU A 223 10.65 -5.63 9.60
CA LEU A 223 11.52 -5.83 8.43
C LEU A 223 12.70 -4.85 8.42
N VAL A 224 12.47 -3.58 8.78
CA VAL A 224 13.56 -2.58 8.94
C VAL A 224 14.54 -3.01 10.02
N VAL A 225 14.06 -3.46 11.18
CA VAL A 225 14.92 -3.96 12.27
C VAL A 225 15.76 -5.16 11.82
N VAL A 226 15.18 -6.11 11.08
CA VAL A 226 15.90 -7.25 10.51
C VAL A 226 16.96 -6.79 9.51
N ALA A 227 16.60 -5.89 8.59
CA ALA A 227 17.51 -5.37 7.56
C ALA A 227 18.71 -4.62 8.15
N TRP A 228 18.54 -3.97 9.31
CA TRP A 228 19.63 -3.33 10.05
C TRP A 228 20.48 -4.31 10.85
N ARG A 229 19.89 -5.27 11.57
CA ARG A 229 20.67 -6.24 12.36
C ARG A 229 21.61 -7.11 11.52
N MET A 230 21.25 -7.38 10.26
CA MET A 230 22.15 -8.06 9.32
C MET A 230 23.45 -7.27 9.03
N GLN A 231 23.50 -5.96 9.32
CA GLN A 231 24.67 -5.10 9.20
C GLN A 231 25.65 -5.27 10.37
N ASP A 232 25.13 -5.27 11.60
CA ASP A 232 25.96 -5.25 12.80
C ASP A 232 26.72 -6.57 12.99
N SER A 233 26.13 -7.68 12.55
CA SER A 233 26.79 -8.99 12.53
C SER A 233 28.02 -9.04 11.62
N GLU A 234 28.12 -8.19 10.59
CA GLU A 234 29.31 -8.12 9.72
C GLU A 234 30.42 -7.25 10.32
N ILE A 235 30.10 -6.13 10.96
CA ILE A 235 31.11 -5.29 11.63
C ILE A 235 31.78 -6.08 12.76
N ALA A 236 31.01 -6.91 13.47
CA ALA A 236 31.55 -7.79 14.50
C ALA A 236 32.46 -8.90 13.93
N ASP A 237 32.14 -9.45 12.75
CA ASP A 237 32.94 -10.50 12.10
C ASP A 237 34.20 -9.96 11.43
N GLU A 238 34.15 -8.74 10.85
CA GLU A 238 35.32 -8.06 10.27
C GLU A 238 36.25 -7.45 11.35
N GLY A 239 35.72 -7.11 12.53
CA GLY A 239 36.48 -6.57 13.66
C GLY A 239 37.07 -7.61 14.63
N GLY A 240 36.70 -8.89 14.50
CA GLY A 240 37.10 -9.98 15.41
C GLY A 240 38.46 -10.62 15.13
N GLY A 241 39.21 -10.14 14.13
CA GLY A 241 40.50 -10.69 13.73
C GLY A 241 41.68 -10.21 14.59
N LEU A 242 41.76 -10.62 15.86
CA LEU A 242 43.04 -10.67 16.58
C LEU A 242 43.30 -12.09 17.06
N PRO A 243 44.41 -12.75 16.63
CA PRO A 243 44.77 -14.04 17.16
C PRO A 243 45.45 -13.82 18.53
N ALA A 244 44.83 -14.32 19.59
CA ALA A 244 45.56 -14.59 20.83
C ALA A 244 46.42 -15.84 20.60
N PHE A 245 47.64 -15.61 20.11
CA PHE A 245 48.74 -16.56 20.26
C PHE A 245 49.43 -16.29 21.60
N ILE A 246 49.48 -17.36 22.42
CA ILE A 246 50.29 -17.62 23.63
C ILE A 246 49.87 -16.88 24.90
#